data_AF-A0A4Q9GW96-F1
#
_entry.id   AF-A0A4Q9GW96-F1
#
_cell.length_a   1.000
_cell.length_b   1.000
_cell.length_c   1.000
_cell.angle_alpha   90.00
_cell.angle_beta   90.00
_cell.angle_gamma   90.00
#
_symmetry.space_group_name_H-M   'P 1'
#
loop_
_entity.id
_entity.type
_entity.pdbx_description
1 polymer ?
#
loop_
_entity_poly.entity_id
_entity_poly.type
_entity_poly.pdbx_seq_one_letter_code
_entity_poly.pdbx_strand_id
1 'polypeptide(L)'
;MAGSAHDPLLRFPEELGRLRQSRKLSQKSLALTIDMDPSQLSGLERGSRPPPNPATIADIASALTLDQSELSLLEWCARHDRCVRFILEVAASPREAQLVSQVLRASALLDNAQQEGLSEYLKGLQLAAQRMASLSIRVDELDQPNRRTAMSK
;
A
#
# COMPACT_ATOMS: atom_id res chain seq x y z
N MET A 1 14.04 19.63 15.80
CA MET A 1 13.39 19.68 14.48
C MET A 1 13.18 18.25 14.01
N ALA A 2 11.98 17.70 14.19
CA ALA A 2 11.67 16.32 13.79
C ALA A 2 11.22 16.34 12.32
N GLY A 3 12.06 15.81 11.43
CA GLY A 3 11.67 15.54 10.05
C GLY A 3 10.51 14.54 10.07
N SER A 4 9.37 14.94 9.50
CA SER A 4 8.20 14.08 9.34
C SER A 4 8.61 12.88 8.50
N ALA A 5 8.77 11.72 9.14
CA ALA A 5 8.95 10.46 8.45
C ALA A 5 7.67 10.21 7.63
N HIS A 6 7.72 10.54 6.33
CA HIS A 6 6.74 10.04 5.40
C HIS A 6 6.74 8.52 5.54
N ASP A 7 5.58 7.94 5.83
CA ASP A 7 5.43 6.49 5.74
C ASP A 7 5.69 6.11 4.28
N PRO A 8 6.82 5.42 3.96
CA PRO A 8 7.25 5.20 2.59
C PRO A 8 6.25 4.32 1.80
N LEU A 9 5.24 3.77 2.47
CA LEU A 9 4.19 2.97 1.87
C LEU A 9 3.06 3.82 1.30
N LEU A 10 2.78 4.99 1.86
CA LEU A 10 1.63 5.80 1.46
C LEU A 10 1.96 6.65 0.23
N ARG A 11 1.03 6.70 -0.74
CA ARG A 11 1.19 7.43 -2.00
C ARG A 11 0.35 8.70 -2.08
N PHE A 12 -0.82 8.71 -1.42
CA PHE A 12 -1.72 9.86 -1.44
C PHE A 12 -1.11 11.13 -0.83
N PRO A 13 -0.42 11.08 0.34
CA PRO A 13 0.18 12.27 0.95
C PRO A 13 1.24 12.92 0.05
N GLU A 14 2.10 12.10 -0.57
CA GLU A 14 3.16 12.53 -1.48
C GLU A 14 2.55 13.18 -2.73
N GLU A 15 1.58 12.52 -3.35
CA GLU A 15 0.97 12.98 -4.59
C GLU A 15 0.13 14.25 -4.39
N LEU A 16 -0.67 14.33 -3.32
CA LEU A 16 -1.40 15.53 -2.96
C LEU A 16 -0.46 16.72 -2.71
N GLY A 17 0.61 16.49 -1.95
CA GLY A 17 1.63 17.51 -1.68
C GLY A 17 2.31 17.99 -2.97
N ARG A 18 2.69 17.06 -3.85
CA ARG A 18 3.29 17.35 -5.17
C ARG A 18 2.36 18.20 -6.04
N LEU A 19 1.10 17.79 -6.20
CA LEU A 19 0.11 18.51 -6.99
C LEU A 19 -0.14 19.91 -6.43
N ARG A 20 -0.38 20.05 -5.13
CA ARG A 20 -0.56 21.37 -4.49
C ARG A 20 0.65 22.28 -4.70
N GLN A 21 1.86 21.77 -4.48
CA GLN A 21 3.09 22.54 -4.62
C GLN A 21 3.33 22.98 -6.07
N SER A 22 3.00 22.13 -7.05
CA SER A 22 3.08 22.48 -8.48
C SER A 22 2.19 23.67 -8.85
N ARG A 23 1.05 23.83 -8.16
CA ARG A 23 0.13 24.98 -8.30
C ARG A 23 0.48 26.16 -7.40
N LYS A 24 1.59 26.08 -6.65
CA LYS A 24 2.06 27.12 -5.71
C LYS A 24 1.02 27.53 -4.67
N LEU A 25 0.09 26.64 -4.35
CA LEU A 25 -0.93 26.88 -3.32
C LEU A 25 -0.37 26.53 -1.95
N SER A 26 -0.66 27.34 -0.94
CA SER A 26 -0.37 26.96 0.45
C SER A 26 -1.40 25.94 0.94
N GLN A 27 -1.04 25.14 1.96
CA GLN A 27 -2.01 24.24 2.61
C GLN A 27 -3.23 25.01 3.10
N LYS A 28 -3.02 26.14 3.79
CA LYS A 28 -4.11 26.99 4.27
C LYS A 28 -5.01 27.48 3.13
N SER A 29 -4.44 27.89 2.00
CA SER A 29 -5.22 28.36 0.85
C SER A 29 -6.10 27.24 0.28
N LEU A 30 -5.51 26.07 0.01
CA LEU A 30 -6.27 24.94 -0.54
C LEU A 30 -7.38 24.52 0.42
N ALA A 31 -7.07 24.39 1.72
CA ALA A 31 -8.04 23.99 2.74
C ALA A 31 -9.25 24.93 2.78
N LEU A 32 -9.02 26.25 2.75
CA LEU A 32 -10.11 27.24 2.70
C LEU A 32 -10.94 27.16 1.41
N THR A 33 -10.31 26.86 0.27
CA THR A 33 -11.02 26.73 -1.01
C THR A 33 -12.01 25.56 -1.00
N ILE A 34 -11.71 24.47 -0.30
CA ILE A 34 -12.57 23.28 -0.22
C ILE A 34 -13.35 23.18 1.10
N ASP A 35 -13.47 24.27 1.85
CA ASP A 35 -14.11 24.33 3.17
C ASP A 35 -13.62 23.24 4.15
N MET A 36 -12.32 22.96 4.12
CA MET A 36 -11.65 21.99 5.00
C MET A 36 -10.81 22.73 6.05
N ASP A 37 -10.82 22.22 7.28
CA ASP A 37 -9.94 22.74 8.32
C ASP A 37 -8.45 22.51 7.95
N PRO A 38 -7.55 23.51 8.08
CA PRO A 38 -6.14 23.38 7.69
C PRO A 38 -5.39 22.22 8.38
N SER A 39 -5.79 21.83 9.60
CA SER A 39 -5.17 20.70 10.30
C SER A 39 -5.54 19.36 9.65
N GLN A 40 -6.72 19.28 9.02
CA GLN A 40 -7.12 18.09 8.26
C GLN A 40 -6.26 17.94 7.02
N LEU A 41 -6.12 19.00 6.22
CA LEU A 41 -5.26 18.97 5.03
C LEU A 41 -3.80 18.67 5.39
N SER A 42 -3.28 19.29 6.45
CA SER A 42 -1.94 18.96 6.97
C SER A 42 -1.82 17.49 7.37
N GLY A 43 -2.87 16.92 7.97
CA GLY A 43 -2.91 15.50 8.32
C GLY A 43 -2.95 14.57 7.10
N LEU A 44 -3.63 14.98 6.02
CA LEU A 44 -3.64 14.27 4.74
C LEU A 44 -2.24 14.26 4.10
N GLU A 45 -1.59 15.42 3.98
CA GLU A 45 -0.26 15.54 3.36
C GLU A 45 0.88 14.90 4.17
N ARG A 46 0.68 14.68 5.47
CA ARG A 46 1.61 13.91 6.32
C ARG A 46 1.31 12.42 6.34
N GLY A 47 0.16 11.99 5.82
CA GLY A 47 -0.30 10.61 5.96
C GLY A 47 -0.69 10.23 7.39
N SER A 48 -0.95 11.20 8.28
CA SER A 48 -1.50 10.89 9.61
C SER A 48 -3.03 10.71 9.57
N ARG A 49 -3.68 11.11 8.48
CA ARG A 49 -5.11 10.88 8.22
C ARG A 49 -5.30 9.99 6.99
N PRO A 50 -6.35 9.16 6.97
CA PRO A 50 -6.67 8.37 5.78
C PRO A 50 -7.12 9.28 4.63
N PRO A 51 -6.97 8.84 3.36
CA PRO A 51 -7.52 9.57 2.22
C PRO A 51 -9.02 9.83 2.40
N PRO A 52 -9.51 11.04 2.06
CA PRO A 52 -10.91 11.40 2.27
C PRO A 52 -11.83 10.64 1.30
N ASN A 53 -13.14 10.85 1.40
CA ASN A 53 -14.10 10.22 0.51
C ASN A 53 -13.98 10.74 -0.95
N PRO A 54 -14.58 10.06 -1.94
CA PRO A 54 -14.50 10.49 -3.35
C PRO A 54 -15.02 11.90 -3.62
N ALA A 55 -16.06 12.37 -2.92
CA ALA A 55 -16.59 13.72 -3.10
C ALA A 55 -15.55 14.78 -2.72
N THR A 56 -14.89 14.63 -1.58
CA THR A 56 -13.81 15.53 -1.16
C THR A 56 -12.59 15.44 -2.08
N ILE A 57 -12.30 14.27 -2.67
CA ILE A 57 -11.23 14.16 -3.68
C ILE A 57 -11.60 14.97 -4.93
N ALA A 58 -12.86 14.94 -5.36
CA ALA A 58 -13.34 15.75 -6.47
C ALA A 58 -13.25 17.26 -6.15
N ASP A 59 -13.58 17.67 -4.92
CA ASP A 59 -13.43 19.06 -4.48
C ASP A 59 -11.96 19.52 -4.51
N ILE A 60 -11.04 18.67 -4.00
CA ILE A 60 -9.59 18.91 -4.08
C ILE A 60 -9.15 19.03 -5.54
N ALA A 61 -9.61 18.12 -6.41
CA ALA A 61 -9.23 18.11 -7.82
C ALA A 61 -9.72 19.37 -8.56
N SER A 62 -10.94 19.81 -8.26
CA SER A 62 -11.50 21.06 -8.77
C SER A 62 -10.69 22.27 -8.31
N ALA A 63 -10.41 22.37 -7.01
CA ALA A 63 -9.63 23.46 -6.43
C ALA A 63 -8.19 23.53 -6.95
N LEU A 64 -7.58 22.38 -7.27
CA LEU A 64 -6.25 22.28 -7.85
C LEU A 64 -6.25 22.37 -9.38
N THR A 65 -7.42 22.47 -10.03
CA THR A 65 -7.55 22.46 -11.50
C THR A 65 -6.81 21.28 -12.13
N LEU A 66 -7.05 20.08 -11.58
CA LEU A 66 -6.41 18.86 -12.07
C LEU A 66 -6.98 18.47 -13.42
N ASP A 67 -6.10 18.00 -14.31
CA ASP A 67 -6.56 17.30 -15.50
C ASP A 67 -7.05 15.88 -15.17
N GLN A 68 -7.62 15.20 -16.16
CA GLN A 68 -8.16 13.86 -15.97
C GLN A 68 -7.10 12.84 -15.57
N SER A 69 -5.85 12.99 -16.05
CA SER A 69 -4.75 12.08 -15.73
C SER A 69 -4.30 12.27 -14.27
N GLU A 70 -4.17 13.53 -13.83
CA GLU A 70 -3.82 13.88 -12.45
C GLU A 70 -4.91 13.43 -11.47
N LEU A 71 -6.19 13.64 -11.80
CA LEU A 71 -7.31 13.16 -10.99
C LEU A 71 -7.28 11.63 -10.86
N SER A 72 -7.17 10.91 -11.98
CA SER A 72 -7.13 9.44 -11.95
C SER A 72 -5.95 8.89 -11.16
N LEU A 73 -4.79 9.55 -11.22
CA LEU A 73 -3.63 9.21 -10.40
C LEU A 73 -3.90 9.44 -8.90
N LEU A 74 -4.48 10.60 -8.55
CA LEU A 74 -4.80 10.93 -7.16
C LEU A 74 -5.84 9.96 -6.56
N GLU A 75 -6.86 9.59 -7.33
CA GLU A 75 -7.86 8.58 -6.96
C GLU A 75 -7.23 7.20 -6.78
N TRP A 76 -6.32 6.82 -7.67
CA TRP A 76 -5.55 5.59 -7.54
C TRP A 76 -4.73 5.59 -6.25
N CYS A 77 -4.01 6.67 -5.94
CA CYS A 77 -3.26 6.83 -4.70
C CYS A 77 -4.17 6.71 -3.46
N ALA A 78 -5.37 7.31 -3.50
CA ALA A 78 -6.32 7.22 -2.41
C ALA A 78 -6.81 5.78 -2.17
N ARG A 79 -7.13 5.04 -3.24
CA ARG A 79 -7.53 3.62 -3.15
C ARG A 79 -6.37 2.73 -2.69
N HIS A 80 -5.16 2.96 -3.21
CA HIS A 80 -3.94 2.29 -2.78
C HIS A 80 -3.76 2.42 -1.26
N ASP A 81 -3.80 3.65 -0.75
CA ASP A 81 -3.55 3.92 0.67
C ASP A 81 -4.65 3.38 1.58
N ARG A 82 -5.92 3.37 1.14
CA ARG A 82 -6.99 2.68 1.89
C ARG A 82 -6.71 1.18 2.02
N CYS A 83 -6.25 0.53 0.94
CA CYS A 83 -5.89 -0.88 0.98
C CYS A 83 -4.69 -1.13 1.89
N VAL A 84 -3.61 -0.36 1.74
CA VAL A 84 -2.40 -0.52 2.57
C VAL A 84 -2.70 -0.30 4.05
N ARG A 85 -3.50 0.71 4.41
CA ARG A 85 -3.91 0.95 5.80
C ARG A 85 -4.72 -0.21 6.37
N PHE A 86 -5.68 -0.73 5.60
CA PHE A 86 -6.45 -1.90 6.01
C PHE A 86 -5.53 -3.08 6.30
N ILE A 87 -4.54 -3.35 5.43
CA ILE A 87 -3.56 -4.40 5.66
C ILE A 87 -2.72 -4.12 6.90
N LEU A 88 -2.25 -2.88 7.13
CA LEU A 88 -1.50 -2.52 8.33
C LEU A 88 -2.30 -2.77 9.63
N GLU A 89 -3.63 -2.65 9.59
CA GLU A 89 -4.50 -2.90 10.74
C GLU A 89 -4.69 -4.40 11.05
N VAL A 90 -4.69 -5.25 10.02
CA VAL A 90 -5.00 -6.69 10.16
C VAL A 90 -3.78 -7.61 10.04
N ALA A 91 -2.67 -7.13 9.48
CA ALA A 91 -1.49 -7.93 9.20
C ALA A 91 -0.75 -8.33 10.48
N ALA A 92 -0.17 -9.53 10.47
CA ALA A 92 0.71 -9.97 11.55
C ALA A 92 2.07 -9.23 11.52
N SER A 93 2.44 -8.64 10.37
CA SER A 93 3.70 -7.95 10.17
C SER A 93 3.59 -6.76 9.22
N PRO A 94 4.30 -5.64 9.46
CA PRO A 94 4.42 -4.53 8.51
C PRO A 94 4.96 -4.93 7.12
N ARG A 95 5.66 -6.06 7.01
CA ARG A 95 6.17 -6.59 5.74
C ARG A 95 5.05 -7.00 4.79
N GLU A 96 3.91 -7.45 5.31
CA GLU A 96 2.76 -7.83 4.46
C GLU A 96 2.20 -6.60 3.75
N ALA A 97 2.04 -5.49 4.48
CA ALA A 97 1.63 -4.21 3.89
C ALA A 97 2.63 -3.71 2.84
N GLN A 98 3.94 -3.90 3.08
CA GLN A 98 4.99 -3.58 2.09
C GLN A 98 4.83 -4.37 0.80
N LEU A 99 4.62 -5.69 0.89
CA LEU A 99 4.41 -6.55 -0.28
C LEU A 99 3.15 -6.14 -1.05
N VAL A 100 2.04 -5.90 -0.34
CA VAL A 100 0.79 -5.45 -0.96
C VAL A 100 0.99 -4.11 -1.67
N SER A 101 1.63 -3.13 -1.02
CA SER A 101 1.94 -1.84 -1.64
C SER A 101 2.79 -2.01 -2.90
N GLN A 102 3.82 -2.86 -2.88
CA GLN A 102 4.67 -3.13 -4.05
C GLN A 102 3.87 -3.74 -5.20
N VAL A 103 3.01 -4.72 -4.92
CA VAL A 103 2.17 -5.37 -5.94
C VAL A 103 1.17 -4.38 -6.54
N LEU A 104 0.51 -3.55 -5.73
CA LEU A 104 -0.43 -2.53 -6.21
C LEU A 104 0.27 -1.47 -7.07
N ARG A 105 1.48 -1.06 -6.70
CA ARG A 105 2.30 -0.13 -7.49
C ARG A 105 2.72 -0.73 -8.82
N ALA A 106 3.16 -1.98 -8.81
CA ALA A 106 3.51 -2.69 -10.03
C ALA A 106 2.29 -2.81 -10.95
N SER A 107 1.14 -3.26 -10.44
CA SER A 107 -0.07 -3.45 -11.25
C SER A 107 -0.57 -2.17 -11.91
N ALA A 108 -0.38 -1.01 -11.29
CA ALA A 108 -0.73 0.30 -11.86
C ALA A 108 0.05 0.66 -13.13
N LEU A 109 1.21 0.04 -13.35
CA LEU A 109 2.06 0.27 -14.52
C LEU A 109 1.86 -0.78 -15.62
N LEU A 110 1.04 -1.79 -15.36
CA LEU A 110 0.83 -2.94 -16.24
C LEU A 110 -0.51 -2.83 -16.95
N ASP A 111 -0.54 -3.24 -18.22
CA ASP A 111 -1.80 -3.48 -18.93
C ASP A 111 -2.51 -4.76 -18.41
N ASN A 112 -3.73 -5.01 -18.88
CA ASN A 112 -4.53 -6.14 -18.42
C ASN A 112 -3.87 -7.50 -18.67
N ALA A 113 -3.18 -7.68 -19.79
CA ALA A 113 -2.52 -8.95 -20.10
C ALA A 113 -1.31 -9.17 -19.20
N GLN A 114 -0.54 -8.11 -18.94
CA GLN A 114 0.58 -8.12 -18.02
C GLN A 114 0.13 -8.32 -16.55
N GLN A 115 -1.02 -7.77 -16.16
CA GLN A 115 -1.62 -8.00 -14.84
C GLN A 115 -2.02 -9.47 -14.65
N GLU A 116 -2.59 -10.11 -15.68
CA GLU A 116 -2.90 -11.55 -15.63
C GLU A 116 -1.60 -12.36 -15.49
N GLY A 117 -0.58 -12.05 -16.30
CA GLY A 117 0.73 -12.71 -16.19
C GLY A 117 1.37 -12.56 -14.80
N LEU A 118 1.26 -11.38 -14.16
CA LEU A 118 1.71 -11.18 -12.79
C LEU A 118 0.93 -12.05 -11.79
N SER A 119 -0.39 -12.15 -11.95
CA SER A 119 -1.25 -13.01 -11.15
C SER A 119 -0.86 -14.49 -11.26
N GLU A 120 -0.65 -14.97 -12.49
CA GLU A 120 -0.18 -16.33 -12.76
C GLU A 120 1.21 -16.60 -12.16
N TYR A 121 2.13 -15.65 -12.31
CA TYR A 121 3.46 -15.74 -11.73
C TYR A 121 3.42 -15.87 -10.20
N LEU A 122 2.62 -15.04 -9.52
CA LEU A 122 2.46 -15.11 -8.07
C LEU A 122 1.82 -16.43 -7.61
N LYS A 123 0.84 -16.96 -8.36
CA LYS A 123 0.25 -18.29 -8.10
C LYS A 123 1.31 -19.39 -8.24
N GLY A 124 2.14 -19.34 -9.29
CA GLY A 124 3.23 -20.28 -9.50
C GLY A 124 4.26 -20.24 -8.37
N LEU A 125 4.64 -19.04 -7.93
CA LEU A 125 5.55 -18.83 -6.80
C LEU A 125 4.98 -19.41 -5.50
N GLN A 126 3.69 -19.19 -5.22
CA GLN A 126 3.00 -19.76 -4.07
C GLN A 126 3.04 -21.29 -4.09
N LEU A 127 2.71 -21.91 -5.23
CA LEU A 127 2.74 -23.37 -5.38
C LEU A 127 4.14 -23.94 -5.18
N ALA A 128 5.17 -23.28 -5.74
CA ALA A 128 6.56 -23.68 -5.56
C ALA A 128 6.98 -23.61 -4.07
N ALA A 129 6.65 -22.52 -3.38
CA ALA A 129 6.94 -22.35 -1.96
C ALA A 129 6.25 -23.42 -1.09
N GLN A 130 4.99 -23.74 -1.37
CA GLN A 130 4.25 -24.80 -0.68
C GLN A 130 4.91 -26.18 -0.87
N ARG A 131 5.34 -26.49 -2.09
CA ARG A 131 6.07 -27.75 -2.38
C ARG A 131 7.37 -27.82 -1.60
N MET A 132 8.16 -26.74 -1.59
CA MET A 132 9.42 -26.68 -0.82
C MET A 132 9.18 -26.88 0.68
N ALA A 133 8.17 -26.22 1.26
CA ALA A 133 7.80 -26.41 2.66
C ALA A 133 7.40 -27.86 2.95
N SER A 134 6.61 -28.49 2.08
CA SER A 134 6.21 -29.90 2.24
C SER A 134 7.37 -30.88 2.15
N LEU A 135 8.40 -30.58 1.34
CA LEU A 135 9.61 -31.39 1.22
C LEU A 135 10.51 -31.24 2.45
N SER A 136 10.67 -30.02 2.96
CA SER A 136 11.46 -29.76 4.17
C SER A 136 10.93 -30.53 5.38
N ILE A 137 9.60 -30.53 5.57
CA ILE A 137 8.95 -31.27 6.65
C ILE A 137 9.23 -32.78 6.54
N ARG A 138 9.16 -33.33 5.32
CA ARG A 138 9.43 -34.76 5.08
C ARG A 138 10.89 -35.14 5.33
N VAL A 139 11.85 -34.25 5.03
CA VAL A 139 13.27 -34.49 5.34
C VAL A 139 13.51 -34.51 6.85
N ASP A 140 12.90 -33.59 7.60
CA ASP A 140 13.00 -33.55 9.06
C ASP A 140 12.37 -34.78 9.74
N GLU A 141 11.31 -35.35 9.16
CA GLU A 141 10.69 -36.61 9.64
C GLU A 141 11.55 -37.84 9.36
N LEU A 142 12.27 -37.86 8.23
CA LEU A 142 13.19 -38.95 7.86
C LEU A 142 14.50 -38.94 8.67
N ASP A 143 14.90 -37.78 9.21
CA ASP A 143 16.12 -37.61 10.03
C ASP A 143 15.88 -37.92 11.54
N GLN A 144 14.65 -38.30 11.95
CA GLN A 144 14.33 -38.75 13.32
C GLN A 144 14.10 -40.28 13.50
N PRO A 145 14.85 -41.23 12.91
CA PRO A 145 14.44 -42.63 12.94
C PRO A 145 14.78 -43.42 14.22
N ASN A 146 15.16 -42.81 15.37
CA ASN A 146 15.59 -43.65 16.51
C ASN A 146 15.48 -43.10 17.95
N ARG A 147 14.57 -42.17 18.26
CA ARG A 147 14.35 -41.75 19.68
C ARG A 147 13.31 -42.57 20.46
N ARG A 148 12.67 -43.58 19.85
CA ARG A 148 11.58 -44.36 20.50
C ARG A 148 11.92 -45.79 20.92
N THR A 149 13.17 -46.25 20.78
CA THR A 149 13.56 -47.65 21.05
C THR A 149 14.46 -47.87 22.27
N ALA A 150 14.65 -46.86 23.14
CA ALA A 150 15.48 -46.97 24.34
C ALA A 150 14.68 -46.68 25.63
N MET A 151 13.58 -47.39 25.87
CA MET A 151 13.01 -47.59 27.21
C MET A 151 12.29 -48.94 27.27
N SER A 152 13.09 -50.01 27.32
CA SER A 152 12.71 -51.30 27.90
C SER A 152 13.96 -52.11 28.13
N LYS A 153 14.55 -51.93 29.32
CA LYS A 153 15.19 -52.96 30.14
C LYS A 153 15.45 -52.39 31.53
#